data_AF-A0A7V9NQQ5-F1
#
_entry.id   AF-A0A7V9NQQ5-F1
#
_cell.length_a   1.000
_cell.length_b   1.000
_cell.length_c   1.000
_cell.angle_alpha   90.00
_cell.angle_beta   90.00
_cell.angle_gamma   90.00
#
_symmetry.space_group_name_H-M   'P 1'
#
loop_
_entity.id
_entity.type
_entity.pdbx_description
1 polymer ?
#
loop_
_entity_poly.entity_id
_entity_poly.type
_entity_poly.pdbx_seq_one_letter_code
_entity_poly.pdbx_strand_id
1 'polypeptide(L)'
;MFDDLFDYTAGDNEEDGTAVVRLHVQPGAGKTAVVGRHGDAIKVRVAAPPEGGRANDAVVALVAQTFDVKLASVSLVSGQTSRAKRVQIDGVAEAEVERLLELAMAHAAEGGKR
;
A
#
# COMPACT_ATOMS: atom_id res chain seq x y z
N MET A 1 -8.00 -4.15 14.58
CA MET A 1 -9.24 -3.97 13.78
C MET A 1 -8.93 -3.69 12.29
N PHE A 2 -7.69 -3.96 11.84
CA PHE A 2 -7.22 -3.73 10.47
C PHE A 2 -7.01 -5.03 9.67
N ASP A 3 -7.34 -6.16 10.28
CA ASP A 3 -7.21 -7.54 9.76
C ASP A 3 -7.85 -7.73 8.36
N ASP A 4 -8.91 -6.99 8.04
CA ASP A 4 -9.53 -7.08 6.70
C ASP A 4 -8.77 -6.34 5.58
N LEU A 5 -7.83 -5.45 5.92
CA LEU A 5 -7.12 -4.59 4.96
C LEU A 5 -5.82 -5.20 4.44
N PHE A 6 -5.21 -6.09 5.21
CA PHE A 6 -3.99 -6.79 4.85
C PHE A 6 -4.02 -8.21 5.39
N ASP A 7 -3.39 -9.11 4.65
CA ASP A 7 -3.13 -10.47 5.09
C ASP A 7 -1.69 -10.53 5.63
N TYR A 8 -1.47 -11.07 6.82
CA TYR A 8 -0.12 -11.22 7.37
C TYR A 8 0.22 -12.69 7.54
N THR A 9 1.36 -13.08 6.98
CA THR A 9 1.97 -14.39 7.16
C THR A 9 3.22 -14.22 8.01
N ALA A 10 3.18 -14.73 9.23
CA ALA A 10 4.35 -14.75 10.11
C ALA A 10 5.45 -15.64 9.51
N GLY A 11 6.68 -15.12 9.50
CA GLY A 11 7.87 -15.87 9.09
C GLY A 11 8.47 -16.67 10.24
N ASP A 12 9.72 -17.12 10.06
CA ASP A 12 10.50 -17.80 11.09
C ASP A 12 10.81 -16.86 12.29
N ASN A 13 10.86 -15.55 12.02
CA ASN A 13 11.01 -14.48 13.03
C ASN A 13 9.90 -13.42 12.89
N GLU A 14 9.71 -12.62 13.94
CA GLU A 14 8.78 -11.47 13.96
C GLU A 14 9.09 -10.41 12.90
N GLU A 15 10.33 -10.33 12.41
CA GLU A 15 10.78 -9.36 11.42
C GLU A 15 10.82 -9.93 9.98
N ASP A 16 10.70 -11.26 9.83
CA ASP A 16 10.73 -11.98 8.55
C ASP A 16 9.31 -12.29 8.04
N GLY A 17 8.32 -11.50 8.44
CA GLY A 17 6.94 -11.67 8.01
C GLY A 17 6.69 -11.19 6.58
N THR A 18 5.64 -11.74 5.97
CA THR A 18 5.13 -11.33 4.67
C THR A 18 3.73 -10.75 4.83
N ALA A 19 3.53 -9.51 4.41
CA ALA A 19 2.24 -8.82 4.48
C ALA A 19 1.68 -8.52 3.08
N VAL A 20 0.41 -8.81 2.83
CA VAL A 20 -0.28 -8.53 1.56
C VAL A 20 -1.37 -7.48 1.78
N VAL A 21 -1.09 -6.25 1.36
CA VAL A 21 -1.99 -5.10 1.55
C VAL A 21 -2.87 -4.88 0.31
N ARG A 22 -4.16 -4.63 0.52
CA ARG A 22 -5.13 -4.32 -0.52
C ARG A 22 -5.20 -2.81 -0.74
N LEU A 23 -4.84 -2.36 -1.95
CA LEU A 23 -4.81 -0.95 -2.32
C LEU A 23 -5.80 -0.66 -3.46
N HIS A 24 -6.49 0.46 -3.39
CA HIS A 24 -7.31 0.99 -4.48
C HIS A 24 -6.62 2.21 -5.09
N VAL A 25 -6.04 2.03 -6.27
CA VAL A 25 -5.20 3.01 -6.95
C VAL A 25 -6.05 3.88 -7.87
N GLN A 26 -5.99 5.20 -7.66
CA GLN A 26 -6.50 6.21 -8.57
C GLN A 26 -5.32 6.89 -9.31
N PRO A 27 -5.06 6.50 -10.56
CA PRO A 27 -4.01 7.10 -11.37
C PRO A 27 -4.42 8.46 -11.92
N GLY A 28 -3.44 9.24 -12.37
CA GLY A 28 -3.66 10.58 -12.94
C GLY A 28 -3.97 11.68 -11.92
N ALA A 29 -3.54 11.52 -10.67
CA ALA A 29 -3.68 12.56 -9.66
C ALA A 29 -2.59 13.64 -9.79
N GLY A 30 -2.79 14.83 -9.23
CA GLY A 30 -1.72 15.84 -9.20
C GLY A 30 -0.55 15.48 -8.26
N LYS A 31 -0.75 14.54 -7.33
CA LYS A 31 0.24 14.08 -6.36
C LYS A 31 0.00 12.63 -5.94
N THR A 32 1.09 11.93 -5.64
CA THR A 32 1.04 10.58 -5.06
C THR A 32 0.84 10.68 -3.55
N ALA A 33 -0.25 10.11 -3.03
CA ALA A 33 -0.56 10.13 -1.60
C ALA A 33 -1.58 9.05 -1.24
N VAL A 34 -1.57 8.61 0.03
CA VAL A 34 -2.66 7.82 0.59
C VAL A 34 -3.87 8.74 0.82
N VAL A 35 -5.05 8.29 0.41
CA VAL A 35 -6.32 9.03 0.53
C VAL A 35 -7.13 8.56 1.74
N GLY A 36 -6.99 7.29 2.11
CA GLY A 36 -7.63 6.70 3.30
C GLY A 36 -8.27 5.36 3.02
N ARG A 37 -9.06 4.85 3.97
CA ARG A 37 -9.78 3.59 3.81
C ARG A 37 -10.94 3.74 2.81
N HIS A 38 -11.10 2.75 1.94
CA HIS A 38 -12.17 2.64 0.97
C HIS A 38 -12.72 1.21 0.97
N GLY A 39 -13.74 0.98 1.81
CA GLY A 39 -14.28 -0.36 2.07
C GLY A 39 -13.20 -1.27 2.65
N ASP A 40 -12.92 -2.35 1.91
CA ASP A 40 -11.94 -3.41 2.25
C ASP A 40 -10.56 -3.19 1.62
N ALA A 41 -10.26 -1.96 1.18
CA ALA A 41 -8.96 -1.59 0.63
C ALA A 41 -8.57 -0.17 1.01
N ILE A 42 -7.29 0.15 0.87
CA ILE A 42 -6.77 1.50 1.11
C ILE A 42 -6.70 2.26 -0.19
N LYS A 43 -7.44 3.35 -0.28
CA LYS A 43 -7.42 4.24 -1.42
C LYS A 43 -6.12 5.03 -1.46
N VAL A 44 -5.41 4.90 -2.55
CA VAL A 44 -4.18 5.63 -2.86
C VAL A 44 -4.36 6.34 -4.19
N ARG A 45 -3.85 7.55 -4.28
CA ARG A 45 -3.80 8.31 -5.54
C ARG A 45 -2.36 8.38 -5.98
N VAL A 46 -2.11 8.19 -7.26
CA VAL A 46 -0.77 8.25 -7.85
C VAL A 46 -0.76 9.28 -8.97
N ALA A 47 0.33 10.06 -9.03
CA ALA A 47 0.48 11.01 -10.12
C ALA A 47 0.82 10.36 -11.47
N ALA A 48 1.34 9.13 -11.41
CA ALA A 48 1.61 8.35 -12.60
C ALA A 48 0.33 8.08 -13.40
N PRO A 49 0.39 8.18 -14.75
CA PRO A 49 -0.71 7.77 -15.60
C PRO A 49 -0.93 6.24 -15.51
N PRO A 50 -2.15 5.75 -15.83
CA PRO A 50 -2.45 4.32 -15.85
C PRO A 50 -1.70 3.55 -16.97
N GLU A 51 -1.01 4.25 -17.86
CA GLU A 51 -0.40 3.70 -19.06
C GLU A 51 1.01 3.15 -18.80
N GLY A 52 1.33 2.01 -19.41
CA GLY A 52 2.70 1.46 -19.45
C GLY A 52 3.28 1.05 -18.10
N GLY A 53 2.46 0.62 -17.15
CA GLY A 53 2.93 0.09 -15.86
C GLY A 53 3.42 1.15 -14.86
N ARG A 54 3.47 2.44 -15.20
CA ARG A 54 3.97 3.50 -14.30
C ARG A 54 3.15 3.63 -13.02
N ALA A 55 1.85 3.36 -13.09
CA ALA A 55 1.00 3.30 -11.89
C ALA A 55 1.30 2.09 -11.00
N ASN A 56 1.99 1.05 -11.49
CA ASN A 56 2.48 -0.07 -10.68
C ASN A 56 3.74 0.39 -9.94
N ASP A 57 4.73 0.91 -10.67
CA ASP A 57 5.96 1.45 -10.08
C ASP A 57 5.70 2.51 -9.01
N ALA A 58 4.79 3.46 -9.28
CA ALA A 58 4.44 4.49 -8.31
C ALA A 58 3.82 3.92 -7.03
N VAL A 59 3.06 2.84 -7.13
CA VAL A 59 2.45 2.17 -5.96
C VAL A 59 3.52 1.40 -5.19
N VAL A 60 4.36 0.63 -5.89
CA VAL A 60 5.46 -0.12 -5.28
C VAL A 60 6.43 0.83 -4.58
N ALA A 61 6.78 1.96 -5.20
CA ALA A 61 7.62 2.99 -4.61
C ALA A 61 6.96 3.73 -3.43
N LEU A 62 5.65 3.97 -3.49
CA LEU A 62 4.91 4.54 -2.37
C LEU A 62 4.90 3.59 -1.17
N VAL A 63 4.63 2.31 -1.41
CA VAL A 63 4.63 1.28 -0.36
C VAL A 63 6.04 1.11 0.20
N ALA A 64 7.07 0.95 -0.64
CA ALA A 64 8.45 0.82 -0.18
C ALA A 64 8.88 1.98 0.73
N GLN A 65 8.56 3.22 0.36
CA GLN A 65 8.84 4.40 1.20
C GLN A 65 7.98 4.47 2.47
N THR A 66 6.72 4.03 2.41
CA THR A 66 5.83 4.05 3.57
C THR A 66 6.31 3.03 4.61
N PHE A 67 6.76 1.86 4.15
CA PHE A 67 7.19 0.76 5.00
C PHE A 67 8.69 0.73 5.29
N ASP A 68 9.43 1.73 4.81
CA ASP A 68 10.89 1.82 4.90
C ASP A 68 11.61 0.52 4.47
N VAL A 69 11.01 -0.19 3.51
CA VAL A 69 11.54 -1.45 2.97
C VAL A 69 12.16 -1.23 1.60
N LYS A 70 13.00 -2.18 1.19
CA LYS A 70 13.56 -2.18 -0.16
C LYS A 70 12.45 -2.39 -1.19
N LEU A 71 12.56 -1.69 -2.32
CA LEU A 71 11.70 -1.93 -3.50
C LEU A 71 11.66 -3.41 -3.91
N ALA A 72 12.77 -4.13 -3.74
CA ALA A 72 12.86 -5.56 -4.05
C ALA A 72 12.01 -6.44 -3.12
N SER A 73 11.77 -5.99 -1.88
CA SER A 73 10.89 -6.65 -0.92
C SER A 73 9.41 -6.36 -1.18
N VAL A 74 9.10 -5.43 -2.08
CA VAL A 74 7.73 -5.02 -2.40
C VAL A 74 7.36 -5.56 -3.77
N SER A 75 6.36 -6.43 -3.83
CA SER A 75 5.92 -7.10 -5.05
C SER A 75 4.42 -6.95 -5.28
N LEU A 76 4.03 -6.65 -6.51
CA LEU A 76 2.61 -6.57 -6.87
C LEU A 76 2.08 -7.99 -7.14
N VAL A 77 1.33 -8.54 -6.19
CA VAL A 77 0.72 -9.89 -6.30
C VAL A 77 -0.41 -9.90 -7.32
N SER A 78 -1.21 -8.84 -7.37
CA SER A 78 -2.40 -8.78 -8.24
C SER A 78 -2.85 -7.36 -8.52
N GLY A 79 -3.65 -7.19 -9.58
CA GLY A 79 -4.20 -5.89 -9.98
C GLY A 79 -3.34 -5.11 -10.97
N GLN A 80 -2.50 -5.79 -11.76
CA GLN A 80 -1.69 -5.17 -12.81
C GLN A 80 -2.54 -4.40 -13.85
N THR A 81 -3.73 -4.91 -14.15
CA THR A 81 -4.68 -4.31 -15.11
C THR A 81 -5.88 -3.64 -14.43
N SER A 82 -5.92 -3.60 -13.10
CA SER A 82 -7.07 -3.13 -12.33
C SER A 82 -6.68 -2.02 -11.35
N ARG A 83 -7.65 -1.17 -11.03
CA ARG A 83 -7.55 -0.15 -9.97
C ARG A 83 -7.41 -0.77 -8.57
N ALA A 84 -7.94 -1.97 -8.35
CA ALA A 84 -7.70 -2.74 -7.13
C ALA A 84 -6.40 -3.54 -7.27
N LYS A 85 -5.42 -3.24 -6.42
CA LYS A 85 -4.09 -3.81 -6.39
C LYS A 85 -3.83 -4.53 -5.07
N ARG A 86 -3.07 -5.61 -5.11
CA ARG A 86 -2.57 -6.31 -3.93
C ARG A 86 -1.06 -6.28 -3.95
N VAL A 87 -0.47 -5.69 -2.94
CA VAL A 87 0.98 -5.53 -2.82
C VAL A 87 1.45 -6.37 -1.65
N GLN A 88 2.36 -7.28 -1.92
CA GLN A 88 3.09 -8.06 -0.94
C GLN A 88 4.34 -7.29 -0.53
N ILE A 89 4.62 -7.35 0.77
CA ILE A 89 5.76 -6.75 1.43
C ILE A 89 6.42 -7.86 2.21
N ASP A 90 7.70 -8.10 1.94
CA ASP A 90 8.48 -9.17 2.57
C ASP A 90 9.50 -8.58 3.57
N GLY A 91 9.75 -9.31 4.66
CA GLY A 91 10.66 -8.85 5.71
C GLY A 91 10.10 -7.67 6.50
N VAL A 92 8.83 -7.76 6.91
CA VAL A 92 8.17 -6.75 7.73
C VAL A 92 7.48 -7.39 8.93
N ALA A 93 7.55 -6.71 10.07
CA ALA A 93 6.82 -7.11 11.27
C ALA A 93 5.35 -6.70 11.20
N GLU A 94 4.45 -7.55 11.70
CA GLU A 94 3.01 -7.28 11.75
C GLU A 94 2.70 -5.94 12.41
N ALA A 95 3.34 -5.69 13.56
CA ALA A 95 3.17 -4.46 14.31
C ALA A 95 3.55 -3.21 13.52
N GLU A 96 4.60 -3.28 12.69
CA GLU A 96 5.01 -2.16 11.86
C GLU A 96 4.02 -1.94 10.71
N VAL A 97 3.48 -3.04 10.14
CA VAL A 97 2.42 -2.94 9.13
C VAL A 97 1.21 -2.22 9.70
N GLU A 98 0.68 -2.67 10.83
CA GLU A 98 -0.45 -2.03 11.48
C GLU A 98 -0.18 -0.55 11.76
N ARG A 99 0.96 -0.24 12.38
CA ARG A 99 1.35 1.13 12.73
C ARG A 99 1.41 2.06 11.52
N LEU A 100 2.00 1.59 10.42
CA LEU A 100 2.12 2.37 9.20
C LEU A 100 0.79 2.56 8.49
N LEU A 101 -0.06 1.53 8.50
CA LEU A 101 -1.42 1.65 8.00
C LEU A 101 -2.20 2.68 8.83
N GLU A 102 -2.08 2.64 10.15
CA GLU A 102 -2.67 3.64 11.05
C GLU A 102 -2.17 5.05 10.72
N LEU A 103 -0.86 5.25 10.56
CA LEU A 103 -0.28 6.54 10.18
C LEU A 103 -0.77 7.02 8.82
N ALA A 104 -0.86 6.13 7.84
CA ALA A 104 -1.35 6.42 6.50
C ALA A 104 -2.85 6.80 6.51
N MET A 105 -3.65 6.15 7.36
CA MET A 105 -5.07 6.47 7.58
C MET A 105 -5.26 7.76 8.38
N ALA A 106 -4.39 8.04 9.35
CA ALA A 106 -4.39 9.30 10.10
C ALA A 106 -4.09 10.49 9.17
N HIS A 107 -3.08 10.37 8.31
CA HIS A 107 -2.76 11.41 7.30
C HIS A 107 -3.86 11.59 6.26
N ALA A 108 -4.61 10.53 5.95
CA ALA A 108 -5.75 10.59 5.06
C ALA A 108 -6.91 11.44 5.62
N ALA A 109 -7.16 11.38 6.92
CA ALA A 109 -8.19 12.18 7.58
C ALA A 109 -7.93 13.70 7.43
N GLU A 110 -6.66 14.11 7.38
CA GLU A 110 -6.28 15.51 7.21
C GLU A 110 -6.36 16.00 5.74
N GLY A 111 -6.44 15.09 4.78
CA GLY A 111 -6.53 15.38 3.34
C GLY A 111 -7.95 15.66 2.83
N GLY A 112 -8.96 15.55 3.69
CA GLY A 112 -10.38 15.69 3.38
C GLY A 112 -10.90 17.13 3.36
N LYS A 113 -10.24 18.06 2.67
CA LYS A 113 -10.87 19.32 2.28
C LYS A 113 -10.16 19.94 1.08
N ARG A 114 -10.78 19.79 -0.09
CA ARG A 114 -10.98 20.80 -1.16
C ARG A 114 -11.45 20.12 -2.43
#